data_AF-A0AAW6Q7H9-F1
#
_entry.id   AF-A0AAW6Q7H9-F1
#
_cell.length_a   1.000
_cell.length_b   1.000
_cell.length_c   1.000
_cell.angle_alpha   90.00
_cell.angle_beta   90.00
_cell.angle_gamma   90.00
#
_symmetry.space_group_name_H-M   'P 1'
#
loop_
_entity.id
_entity.type
_entity.pdbx_description
1 polymer ?
#
loop_
_entity_poly.entity_id
_entity_poly.type
_entity_poly.pdbx_seq_one_letter_code
_entity_poly.pdbx_strand_id
1 'polypeptide(L)'
;ETTQIGNDRSEQVGHDETIHIGHNRTETVGLDETLTVGQDQTNHIQRNRTTKIEKDEILNVGNCFNLDVYADQKVHNGGNHEHKIGRNSLNKAGQKLKHYSKNIQATGTTEVKILGKAGTIVIDGSGITLKGKVTIKGDLKIIGGSPESPRVFSFVANNAKPVCEVCQAMQNKKAGQ
;
A
#
# COMPACT_ATOMS: atom_id res chain seq x y z
N GLU A 1 14.13 -43.71 4.74
CA GLU A 1 13.51 -43.94 6.06
C GLU A 1 12.16 -43.25 6.08
N THR A 2 11.19 -43.79 6.82
CA THR A 2 9.85 -43.20 6.96
C THR A 2 9.52 -43.17 8.44
N THR A 3 9.10 -42.01 8.93
CA THR A 3 8.64 -41.83 10.31
C THR A 3 7.15 -41.49 10.30
N GLN A 4 6.35 -42.16 11.12
CA GLN A 4 4.91 -41.93 11.23
C GLN A 4 4.54 -41.68 12.69
N ILE A 5 3.75 -40.64 12.92
CA ILE A 5 3.22 -40.26 14.23
C ILE A 5 1.70 -40.36 14.13
N GLY A 6 1.06 -41.09 15.04
CA GLY A 6 -0.38 -41.39 14.95
C GLY A 6 -1.30 -40.24 15.39
N ASN A 7 -0.91 -39.49 16.42
CA ASN A 7 -1.72 -38.42 17.01
C ASN A 7 -0.98 -37.08 16.98
N ASP A 8 -0.11 -36.84 17.97
CA ASP A 8 0.53 -35.54 18.18
C ASP A 8 2.05 -35.67 18.21
N ARG A 9 2.75 -34.65 17.69
CA ARG A 9 4.21 -34.49 17.81
C ARG A 9 4.49 -33.13 18.44
N SER A 10 5.33 -33.10 19.47
CA SER A 10 5.92 -31.88 20.01
C SER A 10 7.43 -32.00 19.94
N GLU A 11 8.09 -30.91 19.56
CA GLU A 11 9.54 -30.82 19.45
C GLU A 11 9.99 -29.53 20.14
N GLN A 12 11.02 -29.65 20.97
CA GLN A 12 11.62 -28.52 21.67
C GLN A 12 13.13 -28.57 21.46
N VAL A 13 13.68 -27.52 20.86
CA VAL A 13 15.12 -27.32 20.74
C VAL A 13 15.52 -26.22 21.73
N GLY A 14 16.44 -26.53 22.64
CA GLY A 14 16.84 -25.59 23.71
C GLY A 14 17.79 -24.47 23.27
N HIS A 15 18.41 -24.64 22.10
CA HIS A 15 19.35 -23.71 21.50
C HIS A 15 19.07 -23.60 19.99
N ASP A 16 20.03 -23.97 19.16
CA ASP A 16 19.98 -23.79 17.71
C ASP A 16 19.52 -25.06 16.98
N GLU A 17 18.70 -24.88 15.95
CA GLU A 17 18.33 -25.93 15.00
C GLU A 17 18.88 -25.58 13.62
N THR A 18 19.41 -26.58 12.90
CA THR A 18 19.79 -26.45 11.50
C THR A 18 19.27 -27.64 10.72
N ILE A 19 18.45 -27.36 9.71
CA ILE A 19 17.89 -28.39 8.82
C ILE A 19 18.54 -28.25 7.45
N HIS A 20 19.21 -29.30 6.99
CA HIS A 20 19.77 -29.38 5.64
C HIS A 20 18.95 -30.36 4.79
N ILE A 21 18.42 -29.87 3.67
CA ILE A 21 17.71 -30.69 2.68
C ILE A 21 18.55 -30.71 1.40
N GLY A 22 19.09 -31.87 1.03
CA GLY A 22 19.98 -31.99 -0.13
C GLY A 22 19.28 -31.87 -1.49
N HIS A 23 17.96 -32.01 -1.53
CA HIS A 23 17.14 -31.94 -2.73
C HIS A 23 15.90 -31.06 -2.50
N ASN A 24 14.71 -31.65 -2.52
CA ASN A 24 13.44 -30.92 -2.47
C ASN A 24 12.74 -31.11 -1.12
N ARG A 25 12.04 -30.08 -0.63
CA ARG A 25 11.11 -30.15 0.49
C ARG A 25 9.70 -29.87 -0.03
N THR A 26 8.76 -30.73 0.33
CA THR A 26 7.32 -30.52 0.14
C THR A 26 6.67 -30.61 1.51
N GLU A 27 5.81 -29.65 1.83
CA GLU A 27 5.07 -29.58 3.08
C GLU A 27 3.59 -29.38 2.77
N THR A 28 2.74 -30.15 3.44
CA THR A 28 1.29 -30.07 3.31
C THR A 28 0.71 -29.99 4.72
N VAL A 29 0.00 -28.90 5.01
CA VAL A 29 -0.75 -28.71 6.25
C VAL A 29 -2.23 -28.85 5.92
N GLY A 30 -2.93 -29.77 6.59
CA GLY A 30 -4.33 -30.10 6.27
C GLY A 30 -5.36 -29.09 6.81
N LEU A 31 -4.99 -28.32 7.83
CA LEU A 31 -5.82 -27.32 8.49
C LEU A 31 -5.06 -25.99 8.54
N ASP A 32 -4.69 -25.54 9.73
CA ASP A 32 -4.07 -24.22 9.96
C ASP A 32 -2.56 -24.32 10.23
N GLU A 33 -1.80 -23.35 9.72
CA GLU A 33 -0.38 -23.14 10.02
C GLU A 33 -0.20 -21.78 10.70
N THR A 34 0.57 -21.73 11.78
CA THR A 34 0.94 -20.47 12.45
C THR A 34 2.43 -20.44 12.69
N LEU A 35 3.07 -19.34 12.27
CA LEU A 35 4.49 -19.09 12.49
C LEU A 35 4.66 -17.84 13.35
N THR A 36 5.40 -17.96 14.44
CA THR A 36 5.84 -16.81 15.25
C THR A 36 7.37 -16.76 15.24
N VAL A 37 7.93 -15.64 14.80
CA VAL A 37 9.37 -15.37 14.83
C VAL A 37 9.60 -14.23 15.81
N GLY A 38 10.45 -14.45 16.82
CA GLY A 38 10.67 -13.49 17.90
C GLY A 38 11.56 -12.30 17.53
N GLN A 39 12.38 -12.45 16.48
CA GLN A 39 13.29 -11.43 15.97
C GLN A 39 13.13 -11.33 14.44
N ASP A 40 14.15 -11.70 13.67
CA ASP A 40 14.20 -11.49 12.23
C ASP A 40 13.85 -12.76 11.43
N GLN A 41 13.14 -12.57 10.31
CA GLN A 41 12.94 -13.60 9.30
C GLN A 41 13.56 -13.14 7.97
N THR A 42 14.52 -13.90 7.45
CA THR A 42 15.14 -13.64 6.15
C THR A 42 14.90 -14.81 5.22
N ASN A 43 14.40 -14.53 4.02
CA ASN A 43 14.17 -15.54 2.98
C ASN A 43 14.98 -15.18 1.74
N HIS A 44 15.89 -16.06 1.33
CA HIS A 44 16.67 -15.91 0.09
C HIS A 44 16.21 -16.95 -0.93
N ILE A 45 15.49 -16.50 -1.96
CA ILE A 45 15.02 -17.35 -3.05
C ILE A 45 15.81 -16.98 -4.31
N GLN A 46 16.62 -17.92 -4.81
CA GLN A 46 17.50 -17.67 -5.96
C GLN A 46 16.76 -17.57 -7.30
N ARG A 47 15.59 -18.21 -7.39
CA ARG A 47 14.78 -18.26 -8.62
C ARG A 47 13.44 -17.59 -8.39
N ASN A 48 12.36 -18.37 -8.39
CA ASN A 48 11.00 -17.84 -8.40
C ASN A 48 10.29 -18.14 -7.07
N ARG A 49 9.51 -17.17 -6.59
CA ARG A 49 8.47 -17.38 -5.57
C ARG A 49 7.11 -17.15 -6.21
N THR A 50 6.22 -18.13 -6.08
CA THR A 50 4.82 -18.01 -6.47
C THR A 50 3.97 -18.20 -5.22
N THR A 51 3.04 -17.28 -4.98
CA THR A 51 2.11 -17.35 -3.85
C THR A 51 0.70 -17.22 -4.38
N LYS A 52 -0.18 -18.14 -3.97
CA LYS A 52 -1.61 -18.11 -4.27
C LYS A 52 -2.36 -18.02 -2.96
N ILE A 53 -3.14 -16.96 -2.80
CA ILE A 53 -4.07 -16.77 -1.69
C ILE A 53 -5.47 -16.85 -2.27
N GLU A 54 -6.28 -17.82 -1.83
CA GLU A 54 -7.62 -18.04 -2.38
C GLU A 54 -8.64 -17.00 -1.91
N LYS A 55 -8.38 -16.36 -0.76
CA LYS A 55 -9.32 -15.44 -0.11
C LYS A 55 -8.69 -14.07 0.14
N ASP A 56 -8.11 -13.86 1.32
CA ASP A 56 -7.66 -12.53 1.77
C ASP A 56 -6.19 -12.57 2.19
N GLU A 57 -5.44 -11.52 1.81
CA GLU A 57 -4.09 -11.24 2.32
C GLU A 57 -4.13 -9.89 3.06
N ILE A 58 -3.73 -9.88 4.32
CA ILE A 58 -3.67 -8.67 5.15
C ILE A 58 -2.23 -8.50 5.63
N LEU A 59 -1.59 -7.41 5.19
CA LEU A 59 -0.23 -7.07 5.56
C LEU A 59 -0.22 -5.84 6.48
N ASN A 60 0.28 -6.01 7.71
CA ASN A 60 0.53 -4.91 8.64
C ASN A 60 2.04 -4.74 8.83
N VAL A 61 2.56 -3.57 8.47
CA VAL A 61 3.98 -3.22 8.61
C VAL A 61 4.10 -2.05 9.57
N GLY A 62 4.72 -2.29 10.73
CA GLY A 62 4.78 -1.31 11.82
C GLY A 62 5.72 -0.13 11.60
N ASN A 63 6.65 -0.22 10.65
CA ASN A 63 7.64 0.84 10.38
C ASN A 63 7.70 1.23 8.89
N CYS A 64 8.34 0.40 8.06
CA CYS A 64 8.58 0.73 6.65
C CYS A 64 8.38 -0.49 5.74
N PHE A 65 7.67 -0.29 4.63
CA PHE A 65 7.58 -1.24 3.53
C PHE A 65 8.34 -0.68 2.33
N ASN A 66 9.41 -1.35 1.92
CA ASN A 66 10.20 -1.00 0.74
C ASN A 66 10.05 -2.09 -0.33
N LEU A 67 9.80 -1.68 -1.57
CA LEU A 67 9.60 -2.58 -2.71
C LEU A 67 10.45 -2.11 -3.89
N ASP A 68 11.52 -2.85 -4.16
CA ASP A 68 12.40 -2.61 -5.31
C ASP A 68 12.12 -3.65 -6.41
N VAL A 69 11.64 -3.18 -7.55
CA VAL A 69 11.34 -4.01 -8.74
C VAL A 69 12.19 -3.53 -9.90
N TYR A 70 13.09 -4.38 -10.39
CA TYR A 70 14.07 -4.02 -11.42
C TYR A 70 13.53 -4.04 -12.85
N ALA A 71 12.45 -4.77 -13.08
CA ALA A 71 11.78 -4.87 -14.38
C ALA A 71 10.35 -4.31 -14.27
N ASP A 72 9.33 -5.14 -14.51
CA ASP A 72 7.94 -4.70 -14.55
C ASP A 72 7.20 -4.99 -13.24
N GLN A 73 6.45 -4.00 -12.75
CA GLN A 73 5.37 -4.20 -11.79
C GLN A 73 4.02 -4.12 -12.51
N LYS A 74 3.26 -5.22 -12.49
CA LYS A 74 1.91 -5.29 -13.08
C LYS A 74 0.89 -5.54 -11.99
N VAL A 75 -0.12 -4.68 -11.91
CA VAL A 75 -1.17 -4.72 -10.89
C VAL A 75 -2.52 -4.72 -11.60
N HIS A 76 -3.35 -5.72 -11.31
CA HIS A 76 -4.71 -5.85 -11.84
C HIS A 76 -5.69 -5.99 -10.69
N ASN A 77 -6.58 -5.01 -10.54
CA ASN A 77 -7.62 -5.00 -9.52
C ASN A 77 -8.97 -5.24 -10.21
N GLY A 78 -9.68 -6.29 -9.77
CA GLY A 78 -11.06 -6.53 -10.23
C GLY A 78 -12.08 -5.57 -9.59
N GLY A 79 -11.74 -4.98 -8.44
CA GLY A 79 -12.56 -4.00 -7.73
C GLY A 79 -11.87 -2.64 -7.58
N ASN A 80 -12.09 -1.98 -6.45
CA ASN A 80 -11.56 -0.65 -6.17
C ASN A 80 -10.06 -0.69 -5.82
N HIS A 81 -9.37 0.43 -6.07
CA HIS A 81 -8.04 0.70 -5.54
C HIS A 81 -8.10 2.00 -4.73
N GLU A 82 -7.73 1.93 -3.45
CA GLU A 82 -7.75 3.07 -2.53
C GLU A 82 -6.35 3.29 -1.97
N HIS A 83 -5.85 4.53 -2.04
CA HIS A 83 -4.54 4.91 -1.53
C HIS A 83 -4.69 6.14 -0.63
N LYS A 84 -4.57 5.94 0.68
CA LYS A 84 -4.58 7.00 1.69
C LYS A 84 -3.16 7.26 2.18
N ILE A 85 -2.71 8.50 2.04
CA ILE A 85 -1.33 8.90 2.36
C ILE A 85 -1.39 10.05 3.36
N GLY A 86 -0.78 9.89 4.53
CA GLY A 86 -0.80 10.93 5.58
C GLY A 86 0.18 12.08 5.35
N ARG A 87 1.16 11.90 4.45
CA ARG A 87 2.18 12.90 4.12
C ARG A 87 2.25 13.11 2.60
N ASN A 88 3.40 12.83 1.99
CA ASN A 88 3.66 13.13 0.59
C ASN A 88 3.49 11.90 -0.30
N SER A 89 2.97 12.11 -1.51
CA SER A 89 2.96 11.13 -2.61
C SER A 89 3.81 11.67 -3.76
N LEU A 90 4.67 10.83 -4.34
CA LEU A 90 5.53 11.19 -5.47
C LEU A 90 5.42 10.12 -6.56
N ASN A 91 5.03 10.54 -7.76
CA ASN A 91 4.95 9.68 -8.93
C ASN A 91 5.89 10.24 -10.01
N LYS A 92 7.01 9.57 -10.25
CA LYS A 92 7.99 9.94 -11.29
C LYS A 92 7.96 8.91 -12.40
N ALA A 93 7.64 9.35 -13.61
CA ALA A 93 7.70 8.52 -14.82
C ALA A 93 8.71 9.12 -15.80
N GLY A 94 9.66 8.31 -16.27
CA GLY A 94 10.74 8.79 -17.15
C GLY A 94 10.28 9.11 -18.58
N GLN A 95 9.18 8.52 -19.04
CA GLN A 95 8.69 8.71 -20.40
C GLN A 95 7.25 9.23 -20.44
N LYS A 96 6.30 8.51 -19.84
CA LYS A 96 4.88 8.84 -19.96
C LYS A 96 4.09 8.41 -18.73
N LEU A 97 3.20 9.29 -18.28
CA LEU A 97 2.15 8.99 -17.31
C LEU A 97 0.80 9.09 -18.04
N LYS A 98 -0.08 8.09 -17.87
CA LYS A 98 -1.40 8.02 -18.49
C LYS A 98 -2.45 7.75 -17.42
N HIS A 99 -3.57 8.46 -17.52
CA HIS A 99 -4.78 8.18 -16.73
C HIS A 99 -5.94 7.97 -17.70
N TYR A 100 -6.65 6.86 -17.54
CA TYR A 100 -7.87 6.55 -18.28
C TYR A 100 -9.00 6.38 -17.28
N SER A 101 -10.01 7.24 -17.34
CA SER A 101 -11.17 7.19 -16.46
C SER A 101 -12.35 7.86 -17.13
N LYS A 102 -13.57 7.48 -16.75
CA LYS A 102 -14.79 8.23 -17.10
C LYS A 102 -14.78 9.61 -16.45
N ASN A 103 -14.30 9.70 -15.20
CA ASN A 103 -14.24 10.95 -14.42
C ASN A 103 -12.86 11.09 -13.76
N ILE A 104 -12.30 12.29 -13.77
CA ILE A 104 -11.07 12.63 -13.04
C ILE A 104 -11.38 13.83 -12.15
N GLN A 105 -11.14 13.68 -10.85
CA GLN A 105 -11.27 14.76 -9.87
C GLN A 105 -9.91 14.95 -9.19
N ALA A 106 -9.46 16.20 -9.13
CA ALA A 106 -8.28 16.60 -8.39
C ALA A 106 -8.64 17.78 -7.49
N THR A 107 -8.41 17.63 -6.19
CA THR A 107 -8.74 18.65 -5.19
C THR A 107 -7.47 19.03 -4.45
N GLY A 108 -7.01 20.26 -4.64
CA GLY A 108 -5.99 20.89 -3.81
C GLY A 108 -6.65 21.95 -2.94
N THR A 109 -6.40 21.92 -1.63
CA THR A 109 -6.98 22.90 -0.69
C THR A 109 -6.26 24.25 -0.74
N THR A 110 -4.99 24.25 -1.17
CA THR A 110 -4.17 25.47 -1.32
C THR A 110 -3.92 25.78 -2.80
N GLU A 111 -3.42 24.80 -3.56
CA GLU A 111 -3.06 24.96 -4.96
C GLU A 111 -3.23 23.64 -5.70
N VAL A 112 -3.68 23.69 -6.96
CA VAL A 112 -3.46 22.65 -7.97
C VAL A 112 -2.63 23.26 -9.08
N LYS A 113 -1.47 22.66 -9.36
CA LYS A 113 -0.50 23.20 -10.32
C LYS A 113 -0.10 22.16 -11.35
N ILE A 114 -0.18 22.54 -12.62
CA ILE A 114 0.27 21.74 -13.76
C ILE A 114 1.35 22.52 -14.49
N LEU A 115 2.57 21.98 -14.50
CA LEU A 115 3.73 22.62 -15.10
C LEU A 115 4.11 21.94 -16.41
N GLY A 116 4.30 22.74 -17.45
CA GLY A 116 5.01 22.37 -18.68
C GLY A 116 6.26 23.24 -18.84
N LYS A 117 7.11 22.89 -19.81
CA LYS A 117 8.37 23.61 -20.07
C LYS A 117 8.18 25.12 -20.32
N ALA A 118 7.09 25.50 -20.98
CA ALA A 118 6.81 26.87 -21.40
C ALA A 118 5.42 27.37 -21.00
N GLY A 119 4.74 26.65 -20.11
CA GLY A 119 3.37 26.98 -19.71
C GLY A 119 3.04 26.44 -18.33
N THR A 120 2.11 27.09 -17.64
CA THR A 120 1.66 26.66 -16.31
C THR A 120 0.18 26.92 -16.17
N ILE A 121 -0.53 25.97 -15.57
CA ILE A 121 -1.89 26.13 -15.08
C ILE A 121 -1.83 26.13 -13.55
N VAL A 122 -2.39 27.15 -12.92
CA VAL A 122 -2.51 27.25 -11.46
C VAL A 122 -3.99 27.43 -11.13
N ILE A 123 -4.48 26.65 -10.18
CA ILE A 123 -5.80 26.80 -9.57
C ILE A 123 -5.57 27.00 -8.08
N ASP A 124 -5.94 28.17 -7.56
CA ASP A 124 -5.73 28.55 -6.17
C ASP A 124 -6.91 29.42 -5.65
N GLY A 125 -6.75 29.99 -4.46
CA GLY A 125 -7.79 30.85 -3.84
C GLY A 125 -8.11 32.13 -4.62
N SER A 126 -7.28 32.54 -5.58
CA SER A 126 -7.53 33.69 -6.46
C SER A 126 -8.23 33.30 -7.76
N GLY A 127 -8.44 31.99 -8.01
CA GLY A 127 -9.08 31.46 -9.21
C GLY A 127 -8.13 30.64 -10.09
N ILE A 128 -8.30 30.73 -11.42
CA ILE A 128 -7.51 29.98 -12.40
C ILE A 128 -6.57 30.93 -13.14
N THR A 129 -5.27 30.66 -13.08
CA THR A 129 -4.24 31.40 -13.82
C THR A 129 -3.63 30.52 -14.90
N LEU A 130 -3.60 31.03 -16.14
CA LEU A 130 -2.90 30.43 -17.28
C LEU A 130 -1.68 31.27 -17.65
N LYS A 131 -0.48 30.70 -17.54
CA LYS A 131 0.79 31.39 -17.87
C LYS A 131 1.42 30.79 -19.11
N GLY A 132 1.95 31.64 -19.98
CA GLY A 132 2.58 31.28 -21.25
C GLY A 132 1.71 31.61 -22.46
N LYS A 133 2.08 31.09 -23.63
CA LYS A 133 1.27 31.25 -24.84
C LYS A 133 0.00 30.40 -24.72
N VAL A 134 -1.14 31.06 -24.56
CA VAL A 134 -2.46 30.41 -24.55
C VAL A 134 -3.05 30.52 -25.96
N THR A 135 -3.55 29.42 -26.51
CA THR A 135 -4.26 29.40 -27.79
C THR A 135 -5.57 28.67 -27.60
N ILE A 136 -6.67 29.37 -27.87
CA ILE A 136 -8.02 28.82 -27.83
C ILE A 136 -8.48 28.71 -29.29
N LYS A 137 -8.87 27.51 -29.69
CA LYS A 137 -9.48 27.27 -30.99
C LYS A 137 -10.98 27.13 -30.79
N GLY A 138 -11.75 28.10 -31.28
CA GLY A 138 -13.18 28.26 -31.04
C GLY A 138 -13.51 29.49 -30.19
N ASP A 139 -14.78 29.67 -29.87
CA ASP A 139 -15.25 30.85 -29.14
C ASP A 139 -14.87 30.78 -27.66
N LEU A 140 -14.32 31.87 -27.14
CA LEU A 140 -14.16 32.09 -25.71
C LEU A 140 -15.38 32.87 -25.20
N LYS A 141 -16.21 32.22 -24.39
CA LYS A 141 -17.33 32.87 -23.69
C LYS A 141 -16.90 33.21 -22.26
N ILE A 142 -16.95 34.49 -21.91
CA ILE A 142 -16.64 34.97 -20.56
C ILE A 142 -17.97 35.27 -19.87
N ILE A 143 -18.25 34.60 -18.75
CA ILE A 143 -19.42 34.82 -17.91
C ILE A 143 -18.90 35.23 -16.53
N GLY A 144 -19.35 36.36 -16.00
CA GLY A 144 -19.00 36.80 -14.65
C GLY A 144 -19.67 35.92 -13.58
N GLY A 145 -19.05 35.81 -12.40
CA GLY A 145 -19.57 35.03 -11.27
C GLY A 145 -18.63 35.03 -10.07
N SER A 146 -19.15 34.63 -8.90
CA SER A 146 -18.33 34.45 -7.69
C SER A 146 -17.67 33.06 -7.68
N PRO A 147 -16.46 32.89 -7.15
CA PRO A 147 -15.81 31.58 -7.06
C PRO A 147 -16.61 30.60 -6.20
N GLU A 148 -16.85 29.38 -6.72
CA GLU A 148 -17.34 28.27 -5.89
C GLU A 148 -16.19 27.68 -5.07
N SER A 149 -16.33 27.64 -3.74
CA SER A 149 -15.29 27.09 -2.86
C SER A 149 -15.36 25.56 -2.78
N PRO A 150 -14.24 24.83 -2.89
CA PRO A 150 -14.23 23.38 -2.72
C PRO A 150 -14.58 23.00 -1.27
N ARG A 151 -15.39 21.94 -1.08
CA ARG A 151 -15.59 21.33 0.25
C ARG A 151 -14.26 20.76 0.74
N VAL A 152 -13.81 21.22 1.90
CA VAL A 152 -12.56 20.78 2.51
C VAL A 152 -12.76 19.37 3.09
N PHE A 153 -11.99 18.39 2.60
CA PHE A 153 -11.88 17.11 3.30
C PHE A 153 -11.04 17.32 4.56
N SER A 154 -11.68 17.24 5.74
CA SER A 154 -10.96 17.20 7.01
C SER A 154 -10.35 15.80 7.16
N PHE A 155 -9.07 15.66 6.86
CA PHE A 155 -8.27 14.59 7.43
C PHE A 155 -8.00 14.96 8.90
N VAL A 156 -9.00 14.77 9.76
CA VAL A 156 -8.67 14.50 11.16
C VAL A 156 -7.81 13.26 11.08
N ALA A 157 -6.50 13.41 11.31
CA ALA A 157 -5.66 12.27 11.61
C ALA A 157 -6.43 11.51 12.67
N ASN A 158 -6.84 10.27 12.36
CA ASN A 158 -7.39 9.42 13.41
C ASN A 158 -6.33 9.45 14.49
N ASN A 159 -6.63 10.08 15.64
CA ASN A 159 -5.80 10.01 16.81
C ASN A 159 -5.42 8.55 16.91
N ALA A 160 -4.13 8.24 16.71
CA ALA A 160 -3.65 6.88 16.81
C ALA A 160 -4.21 6.37 18.12
N LYS A 161 -5.17 5.43 18.05
CA LYS A 161 -5.75 4.86 19.27
C LYS A 161 -4.54 4.34 20.04
N PRO A 162 -4.28 4.83 21.27
CA PRO A 162 -3.25 4.22 22.06
C PRO A 162 -3.74 2.79 22.28
N VAL A 163 -2.92 1.86 21.80
CA VAL A 163 -3.08 0.42 21.99
C VAL A 163 -4.21 -0.22 21.16
N CYS A 164 -3.82 -1.22 20.38
CA CYS A 164 -4.72 -2.16 19.72
C CYS A 164 -5.59 -2.87 20.79
N GLU A 165 -6.91 -2.77 20.69
CA GLU A 165 -7.88 -3.40 21.60
C GLU A 165 -7.69 -4.93 21.68
N VAL A 166 -7.21 -5.56 20.59
CA VAL A 166 -6.85 -6.99 20.55
C VAL A 166 -5.61 -7.25 21.41
N CYS A 167 -4.60 -6.39 21.35
CA CYS A 167 -3.38 -6.52 22.17
C CYS A 167 -3.67 -6.35 23.66
N GLN A 168 -4.60 -5.46 24.04
CA GLN A 168 -5.01 -5.24 25.42
C GLN A 168 -5.85 -6.40 25.96
N ALA A 169 -6.72 -7.00 25.13
CA ALA A 169 -7.45 -8.21 25.48
C ALA A 169 -6.53 -9.43 25.69
N MET A 170 -5.37 -9.48 25.03
CA MET A 170 -4.37 -10.53 25.24
C MET A 170 -3.51 -10.33 26.49
N GLN A 171 -3.29 -9.08 26.93
CA GLN A 171 -2.63 -8.80 28.21
C GLN A 171 -3.53 -9.19 29.40
N ASN A 172 -4.84 -8.92 29.32
CA ASN A 172 -5.79 -9.23 30.40
C ASN A 172 -6.12 -10.73 30.55
N LYS A 173 -5.73 -11.59 29.59
CA LYS A 173 -5.81 -13.05 29.74
C LYS A 173 -4.62 -13.67 30.48
N LYS A 174 -3.54 -12.91 30.74
CA LYS A 174 -2.37 -13.38 31.51
C LYS A 174 -2.36 -12.97 32.98
N ALA A 175 -3.33 -12.17 33.44
CA ALA A 175 -3.42 -11.72 34.84
C ALA A 175 -4.54 -12.42 35.65
N GLY A 176 -5.07 -13.53 35.13
CA GLY A 176 -6.11 -14.34 35.77
C GLY A 176 -5.64 -15.78 36.02
N GLN A 177 -4.55 -15.94 36.77
CA GLN A 177 -4.24 -17.08 37.63
C GLN A 177 -3.56 -16.55 38.89
#